data_AF-A0A1H2MYU4-F1
#
_entry.id   AF-A0A1H2MYU4-F1
#
_cell.length_a   1.000
_cell.length_b   1.000
_cell.length_c   1.000
_cell.angle_alpha   90.00
_cell.angle_beta   90.00
_cell.angle_gamma   90.00
#
_symmetry.space_group_name_H-M   'P 1'
#
loop_
_entity.id
_entity.type
_entity.pdbx_description
1 polymer ?
#
loop_
_entity_poly.entity_id
_entity_poly.type
_entity_poly.pdbx_seq_one_letter_code
_entity_poly.pdbx_strand_id
1 'polypeptide(L)'
;MSINFDLPQGGADAEHTAAHAAERTVETVELADLAEVTPVATAAAADEQEQATGGSLSRYLHQHLADIEALPTYRPRIGVIIPAYNEAESIEDVLRGLLAQTRLPDEIHVIINNTKDNSFELAAAFAGPHKGAKVKGQKRQRTEVFVHDIGENPDKKVGALNYGFNLIQDAEYLLGVDGDTVLAPNAVEKLEQEIVSDTRIGGISAIYSIDDTLIKGPVAKLLIAGQRTQFAAFNMQNMLRGRNMAVLGGQCSIFSMKALRAVMVENHQQTPWVNDSEVEDSLLSLQIKSAGYLTKISAQARADVGGMTTVRSLDGQQVKWNYGAIDLMWPGQRGDTKGQPFHPNLRLRWAENFGMATNIFTRIMFVLLLAASLSINAFVFSPIWLIPPVVAILLNVRIAFSMKNRNARDVLFAATGIPAEIYMWLRAGHFVRAWAKFLSRVKVDNWAEQAKAERGSGKAYLTPLIVLGVSFLVLGYTWFHLPILIQTSILWLGWPVLYVVTIAQTVVMISKLFRRQRGYKV
;
A
#
# COMPACT_ATOMS: atom_id res chain seq x y z
N MET A 1 39.89 5.54 35.82
CA MET A 1 39.99 6.99 35.56
C MET A 1 38.56 7.46 35.39
N SER A 2 37.94 7.80 36.51
CA SER A 2 36.51 8.01 36.68
C SER A 2 36.30 9.48 36.98
N ILE A 3 35.45 10.16 36.21
CA ILE A 3 35.14 11.57 36.44
C ILE A 3 33.63 11.68 36.62
N ASN A 4 33.24 11.88 37.88
CA ASN A 4 31.98 12.44 38.34
C ASN A 4 32.06 13.97 38.26
N PHE A 5 30.94 14.63 37.95
CA PHE A 5 30.51 15.94 38.47
C PHE A 5 29.00 16.05 38.13
N ASP A 6 28.12 15.87 39.12
CA ASP A 6 27.52 16.87 40.02
C ASP A 6 26.25 17.53 39.46
N LEU A 7 25.13 17.16 40.11
CA LEU A 7 23.85 17.86 40.13
C LEU A 7 23.87 18.93 41.23
N PRO A 8 23.05 19.99 41.12
CA PRO A 8 22.48 20.65 42.28
C PRO A 8 21.04 20.18 42.52
N GLN A 9 20.76 19.82 43.76
CA GLN A 9 19.42 19.67 44.34
C GLN A 9 18.82 21.01 44.76
N GLY A 10 17.48 21.01 44.86
CA GLY A 10 16.65 21.97 45.58
C GLY A 10 15.52 22.47 44.69
N GLY A 11 14.25 22.31 44.98
CA GLY A 11 13.51 21.82 46.15
C GLY A 11 12.03 21.99 45.81
N ALA A 12 11.18 21.14 46.36
CA ALA A 12 9.73 21.11 46.14
C ALA A 12 9.03 22.39 46.62
N ASP A 13 7.88 22.71 46.03
CA ASP A 13 6.63 22.90 46.80
C ASP A 13 5.41 22.91 45.87
N ALA A 14 4.39 22.16 46.29
CA ALA A 14 3.13 21.93 45.63
C ALA A 14 2.01 22.81 46.23
N GLU A 15 1.07 23.19 45.37
CA GLU A 15 -0.37 23.36 45.60
C GLU A 15 -0.87 23.88 46.97
N HIS A 16 -1.40 25.11 46.99
CA HIS A 16 -2.79 25.42 47.41
C HIS A 16 -3.06 26.93 47.40
N THR A 17 -3.97 27.40 46.54
CA THR A 17 -4.85 28.59 46.79
C THR A 17 -5.86 28.68 45.62
N ALA A 18 -7.04 28.11 45.79
CA ALA A 18 -8.26 28.76 46.26
C ALA A 18 -8.89 29.70 45.21
N ALA A 19 -9.92 29.16 44.56
CA ALA A 19 -10.83 29.85 43.65
C ALA A 19 -11.61 30.96 44.40
N HIS A 20 -11.71 32.14 43.79
CA HIS A 20 -12.63 33.17 44.22
C HIS A 20 -13.73 33.34 43.17
N ALA A 21 -14.93 32.91 43.56
CA ALA A 21 -16.19 33.30 42.97
C ALA A 21 -16.51 34.76 43.33
N ALA A 22 -17.08 35.50 42.38
CA ALA A 22 -17.70 36.79 42.62
C ALA A 22 -19.11 36.77 42.03
N GLU A 23 -20.06 36.36 42.87
CA GLU A 23 -21.47 36.76 42.78
C GLU A 23 -21.55 38.25 43.08
N ARG A 24 -22.34 39.01 42.30
CA ARG A 24 -22.91 40.26 42.76
C ARG A 24 -24.40 40.29 42.50
N THR A 25 -25.08 40.34 43.64
CA THR A 25 -26.50 40.41 43.90
C THR A 25 -27.08 41.75 43.48
N VAL A 26 -28.33 41.67 43.03
CA VAL A 26 -29.22 42.74 42.61
C VAL A 26 -29.62 43.60 43.81
N GLU A 27 -29.48 44.92 43.68
CA GLU A 27 -30.10 45.90 44.58
C GLU A 27 -31.23 46.61 43.82
N THR A 28 -32.44 46.42 44.33
CA THR A 28 -33.69 47.07 43.93
C THR A 28 -33.75 48.50 44.46
N VAL A 29 -34.06 49.47 43.59
CA VAL A 29 -34.51 50.80 44.01
C VAL A 29 -35.87 51.09 43.37
N GLU A 30 -36.78 51.49 44.25
CA GLU A 30 -38.20 51.78 44.09
C GLU A 30 -38.47 52.99 43.18
N LEU A 31 -39.58 52.91 42.45
CA LEU A 31 -40.19 53.96 41.62
C LEU A 31 -41.01 54.92 42.48
N ALA A 32 -40.86 56.23 42.26
CA ALA A 32 -41.91 57.22 42.48
C ALA A 32 -41.75 58.44 41.55
N ASP A 33 -42.75 58.61 40.68
CA ASP A 33 -43.29 59.81 40.03
C ASP A 33 -42.38 60.97 39.57
N LEU A 34 -42.45 61.29 38.27
CA LEU A 34 -43.28 62.41 37.76
C LEU A 34 -43.20 62.53 36.22
N ALA A 35 -44.40 62.45 35.61
CA ALA A 35 -44.90 63.18 34.44
C ALA A 35 -44.16 63.16 33.07
N GLU A 36 -44.83 62.50 32.12
CA GLU A 36 -45.07 62.86 30.71
C GLU A 36 -44.11 63.84 29.99
N VAL A 37 -43.34 63.31 29.01
CA VAL A 37 -43.21 63.90 27.66
C VAL A 37 -43.10 62.76 26.63
N THR A 38 -43.89 62.88 25.56
CA THR A 38 -44.09 61.98 24.41
C THR A 38 -42.81 61.43 23.75
N PRO A 39 -42.86 60.20 23.18
CA PRO A 39 -41.75 59.59 22.42
C PRO A 39 -41.75 60.09 20.97
N VAL A 40 -40.79 59.60 20.17
CA VAL A 40 -40.57 59.81 18.72
C VAL A 40 -39.39 60.74 18.42
N ALA A 41 -38.16 60.24 18.61
CA ALA A 41 -36.97 60.71 17.87
C ALA A 41 -35.71 59.82 17.99
N THR A 42 -35.66 58.81 18.87
CA THR A 42 -34.40 58.11 19.19
C THR A 42 -34.27 56.66 18.73
N ALA A 43 -35.33 56.03 18.19
CA ALA A 43 -35.24 54.66 17.66
C ALA A 43 -34.55 54.60 16.28
N ALA A 44 -34.71 55.62 15.44
CA ALA A 44 -34.11 55.64 14.10
C ALA A 44 -32.59 55.76 14.11
N ALA A 45 -32.01 56.50 15.07
CA ALA A 45 -30.56 56.70 15.16
C ALA A 45 -29.81 55.48 15.70
N ALA A 46 -30.45 54.67 16.56
CA ALA A 46 -29.89 53.41 17.07
C ALA A 46 -29.94 52.30 16.00
N ASP A 47 -31.06 52.21 15.25
CA ASP A 47 -31.23 51.28 14.14
C ASP A 47 -30.30 51.63 12.96
N GLU A 48 -30.05 52.92 12.69
CA GLU A 48 -29.07 53.37 11.70
C GLU A 48 -27.62 53.05 12.10
N GLN A 49 -27.26 53.12 13.39
CA GLN A 49 -25.92 52.74 13.86
C GLN A 49 -25.72 51.22 13.89
N GLU A 50 -26.74 50.43 14.21
CA GLU A 50 -26.71 48.96 14.20
C GLU A 50 -26.73 48.38 12.77
N GLN A 51 -27.48 49.00 11.85
CA GLN A 51 -27.44 48.67 10.41
C GLN A 51 -26.13 49.12 9.73
N ALA A 52 -25.56 50.27 10.13
CA ALA A 52 -24.27 50.74 9.63
C ALA A 52 -23.10 49.84 10.08
N THR A 53 -23.13 49.34 11.32
CA THR A 53 -22.11 48.43 11.87
C THR A 53 -22.23 47.01 11.32
N GLY A 54 -23.44 46.48 11.13
CA GLY A 54 -23.68 45.21 10.44
C GLY A 54 -23.26 45.23 8.96
N GLY A 55 -23.49 46.35 8.27
CA GLY A 55 -23.01 46.60 6.90
C GLY A 55 -21.48 46.76 6.80
N SER A 56 -20.85 47.29 7.84
CA SER A 56 -19.38 47.43 7.95
C SER A 56 -18.70 46.08 8.19
N LEU A 57 -19.20 45.30 9.15
CA LEU A 57 -18.66 43.97 9.48
C LEU A 57 -18.86 42.98 8.33
N SER A 58 -20.02 43.01 7.66
CA SER A 58 -20.26 42.18 6.48
C SER A 58 -19.33 42.54 5.32
N ARG A 59 -19.12 43.84 5.04
CA ARG A 59 -18.12 44.28 4.05
C ARG A 59 -16.70 43.87 4.41
N TYR A 60 -16.32 44.01 5.69
CA TYR A 60 -15.02 43.56 6.17
C TYR A 60 -14.85 42.04 6.02
N LEU A 61 -15.86 41.24 6.36
CA LEU A 61 -15.81 39.78 6.18
C LEU A 61 -15.72 39.38 4.71
N HIS A 62 -16.49 40.02 3.82
CA HIS A 62 -16.40 39.75 2.37
C HIS A 62 -15.04 40.15 1.81
N GLN A 63 -14.51 41.31 2.22
CA GLN A 63 -13.18 41.75 1.81
C GLN A 63 -12.09 40.83 2.36
N HIS A 64 -12.17 40.44 3.63
CA HIS A 64 -11.21 39.56 4.27
C HIS A 64 -11.22 38.15 3.66
N LEU A 65 -12.39 37.60 3.34
CA LEU A 65 -12.50 36.34 2.62
C LEU A 65 -11.95 36.45 1.19
N ALA A 66 -12.23 37.56 0.50
CA ALA A 66 -11.65 37.84 -0.82
C ALA A 66 -10.12 38.01 -0.77
N ASP A 67 -9.59 38.63 0.28
CA ASP A 67 -8.16 38.80 0.51
C ASP A 67 -7.49 37.44 0.80
N ILE A 68 -8.13 36.57 1.60
CA ILE A 68 -7.69 35.19 1.83
C ILE A 68 -7.72 34.38 0.52
N GLU A 69 -8.78 34.51 -0.29
CA GLU A 69 -8.87 33.86 -1.61
C GLU A 69 -7.84 34.42 -2.61
N ALA A 70 -7.42 35.67 -2.44
CA ALA A 70 -6.41 36.33 -3.28
C ALA A 70 -4.98 35.99 -2.87
N LEU A 71 -4.75 35.41 -1.69
CA LEU A 71 -3.42 34.95 -1.30
C LEU A 71 -2.92 33.89 -2.29
N PRO A 72 -1.65 33.94 -2.72
CA PRO A 72 -1.09 32.92 -3.58
C PRO A 72 -1.13 31.57 -2.87
N THR A 73 -2.00 30.67 -3.33
CA THR A 73 -2.00 29.28 -2.88
C THR A 73 -0.69 28.63 -3.35
N TYR A 74 0.20 28.35 -2.39
CA TYR A 74 1.41 27.57 -2.65
C TYR A 74 1.01 26.23 -3.27
N ARG A 75 1.51 25.98 -4.48
CA ARG A 75 1.28 24.78 -5.25
C ARG A 75 2.64 24.18 -5.58
N PRO A 76 3.05 23.10 -4.92
CA PRO A 76 4.35 22.51 -5.19
C PRO A 76 4.41 21.90 -6.59
N ARG A 77 5.59 22.01 -7.22
CA ARG A 77 5.85 21.43 -8.53
C ARG A 77 5.94 19.90 -8.42
N ILE A 78 5.13 19.19 -9.20
CA ILE A 78 5.12 17.71 -9.27
C ILE A 78 5.45 17.26 -10.69
N GLY A 79 6.59 16.58 -10.83
CA GLY A 79 6.97 15.86 -12.04
C GLY A 79 6.55 14.39 -11.96
N VAL A 80 5.96 13.88 -13.03
CA VAL A 80 5.56 12.46 -13.14
C VAL A 80 6.55 11.71 -14.02
N ILE A 81 6.94 10.51 -13.59
CA ILE A 81 7.76 9.60 -14.39
C ILE A 81 6.99 8.30 -14.60
N ILE A 82 6.88 7.88 -15.86
CA ILE A 82 6.26 6.62 -16.27
C ILE A 82 7.30 5.78 -17.00
N PRO A 83 7.96 4.81 -16.35
CA PRO A 83 8.75 3.81 -17.06
C PRO A 83 7.79 2.86 -17.81
N ALA A 84 8.05 2.60 -19.09
CA ALA A 84 7.19 1.78 -19.92
C ALA A 84 7.99 0.76 -20.77
N TYR A 85 7.59 -0.50 -20.67
CA TYR A 85 8.16 -1.65 -21.37
C TYR A 85 7.05 -2.55 -21.92
N ASN A 86 6.76 -2.46 -23.22
CA ASN A 86 5.64 -3.17 -23.87
C ASN A 86 4.27 -2.95 -23.20
N GLU A 87 3.87 -1.68 -23.10
CA GLU A 87 2.66 -1.20 -22.45
C GLU A 87 1.60 -0.73 -23.47
N ALA A 88 1.62 -1.27 -24.71
CA ALA A 88 0.72 -0.81 -25.76
C ALA A 88 -0.78 -1.01 -25.41
N GLU A 89 -1.11 -1.95 -24.54
CA GLU A 89 -2.50 -2.22 -24.12
C GLU A 89 -3.00 -1.24 -23.03
N SER A 90 -2.12 -0.53 -22.34
CA SER A 90 -2.40 0.17 -21.08
C SER A 90 -2.00 1.65 -21.07
N ILE A 91 -0.95 2.03 -21.81
CA ILE A 91 -0.30 3.34 -21.70
C ILE A 91 -1.24 4.51 -22.00
N GLU A 92 -2.18 4.35 -22.94
CA GLU A 92 -3.17 5.39 -23.26
C GLU A 92 -4.09 5.66 -22.07
N ASP A 93 -4.54 4.61 -21.37
CA ASP A 93 -5.44 4.74 -20.23
C ASP A 93 -4.71 5.39 -19.04
N VAL A 94 -3.42 5.09 -18.84
CA VAL A 94 -2.57 5.76 -17.84
C VAL A 94 -2.48 7.26 -18.13
N LEU A 95 -2.16 7.64 -19.38
CA LEU A 95 -2.04 9.04 -19.79
C LEU A 95 -3.38 9.78 -19.70
N ARG A 96 -4.48 9.16 -20.16
CA ARG A 96 -5.83 9.72 -20.01
C ARG A 96 -6.19 9.91 -18.54
N GLY A 97 -5.86 8.96 -17.66
CA GLY A 97 -6.08 9.05 -16.22
C GLY A 97 -5.32 10.20 -15.55
N LEU A 98 -4.06 10.43 -15.94
CA LEU A 98 -3.25 11.55 -15.45
C LEU A 98 -3.75 12.91 -15.97
N LEU A 99 -4.16 12.98 -17.23
CA LEU A 99 -4.72 14.19 -17.84
C LEU A 99 -6.14 14.53 -17.34
N ALA A 100 -6.82 13.56 -16.70
CA ALA A 100 -8.13 13.73 -16.09
C ALA A 100 -8.08 14.09 -14.59
N GLN A 101 -6.90 14.29 -14.01
CA GLN A 101 -6.79 14.58 -12.58
C GLN A 101 -7.40 15.93 -12.19
N THR A 102 -8.05 15.99 -11.03
CA THR A 102 -8.56 17.24 -10.41
C THR A 102 -7.43 18.24 -10.18
N ARG A 103 -6.26 17.72 -9.86
CA ARG A 103 -4.98 18.43 -9.83
C ARG A 103 -4.06 17.81 -10.88
N LEU A 104 -3.81 18.54 -11.96
CA LEU A 104 -2.83 18.11 -12.95
C LEU A 104 -1.41 18.13 -12.36
N PRO A 105 -0.56 17.14 -12.70
CA PRO A 105 0.88 17.30 -12.54
C PRO A 105 1.38 18.47 -13.40
N ASP A 106 2.59 18.95 -13.10
CA ASP A 106 3.18 20.08 -13.82
C ASP A 106 3.84 19.61 -15.13
N GLU A 107 4.43 18.41 -15.10
CA GLU A 107 5.00 17.72 -16.26
C GLU A 107 4.87 16.20 -16.11
N ILE A 108 4.77 15.51 -17.25
CA ILE A 108 4.68 14.05 -17.33
C ILE A 108 5.76 13.56 -18.30
N HIS A 109 6.64 12.68 -17.82
CA HIS A 109 7.71 12.07 -18.62
C HIS A 109 7.45 10.58 -18.77
N VAL A 110 7.07 10.17 -19.98
CA VAL A 110 6.99 8.75 -20.37
C VAL A 110 8.36 8.32 -20.87
N ILE A 111 8.95 7.33 -20.21
CA ILE A 111 10.29 6.82 -20.54
C ILE A 111 10.11 5.41 -21.12
N ILE A 112 10.07 5.32 -22.45
CA ILE A 112 10.02 4.07 -23.20
C ILE A 112 11.42 3.45 -23.19
N ASN A 113 11.52 2.19 -22.76
CA ASN A 113 12.77 1.43 -22.80
C ASN A 113 12.54 -0.01 -23.29
N ASN A 114 13.53 -0.57 -23.99
CA ASN A 114 13.60 -1.98 -24.42
C ASN A 114 12.31 -2.51 -25.10
N THR A 115 11.46 -1.63 -25.62
CA THR A 115 10.10 -1.95 -26.09
C THR A 115 10.13 -2.47 -27.53
N LYS A 116 9.21 -3.37 -27.86
CA LYS A 116 9.08 -3.99 -29.18
C LYS A 116 7.69 -3.86 -29.79
N ASP A 117 6.71 -3.42 -29.01
CA ASP A 117 5.36 -3.12 -29.48
C ASP A 117 5.20 -1.61 -29.78
N ASN A 118 3.97 -1.17 -30.02
CA ASN A 118 3.67 0.20 -30.42
C ASN A 118 3.50 1.18 -29.24
N SER A 119 4.10 0.90 -28.06
CA SER A 119 3.93 1.77 -26.88
C SER A 119 4.39 3.20 -27.13
N PHE A 120 5.49 3.38 -27.88
CA PHE A 120 6.03 4.70 -28.19
C PHE A 120 5.05 5.51 -29.05
N GLU A 121 4.53 4.92 -30.13
CA GLU A 121 3.61 5.59 -31.05
C GLU A 121 2.32 6.00 -30.35
N LEU A 122 1.79 5.12 -29.49
CA LEU A 122 0.58 5.39 -28.71
C LEU A 122 0.81 6.51 -27.69
N ALA A 123 1.94 6.49 -26.97
CA ALA A 123 2.29 7.56 -26.03
C ALA A 123 2.58 8.90 -26.74
N ALA A 124 3.27 8.86 -27.89
CA ALA A 124 3.67 10.04 -28.65
C ALA A 124 2.47 10.86 -29.13
N ALA A 125 1.32 10.23 -29.37
CA ALA A 125 0.06 10.92 -29.68
C ALA A 125 -0.41 11.88 -28.58
N PHE A 126 0.08 11.70 -27.34
CA PHE A 126 -0.20 12.58 -26.21
C PHE A 126 0.88 13.63 -25.97
N ALA A 127 1.98 13.66 -26.73
CA ALA A 127 3.07 14.61 -26.47
C ALA A 127 2.64 16.08 -26.65
N GLY A 128 3.22 16.97 -25.85
CA GLY A 128 3.00 18.42 -25.90
C GLY A 128 2.05 18.96 -24.82
N PRO A 129 1.59 20.23 -24.98
CA PRO A 129 0.89 20.95 -23.93
C PRO A 129 -0.59 20.55 -23.83
N HIS A 130 -1.03 20.25 -22.61
CA HIS A 130 -2.41 19.94 -22.27
C HIS A 130 -3.00 20.96 -21.30
N LYS A 131 -4.33 21.07 -21.32
CA LYS A 131 -5.07 21.97 -20.42
C LYS A 131 -6.16 21.20 -19.70
N GLY A 132 -6.13 21.26 -18.37
CA GLY A 132 -7.14 20.62 -17.53
C GLY A 132 -8.53 21.24 -17.69
N ALA A 133 -9.51 20.62 -17.04
CA ALA A 133 -10.87 21.14 -16.96
C ALA A 133 -10.88 22.55 -16.35
N LYS A 134 -11.69 23.45 -16.90
CA LYS A 134 -11.88 24.80 -16.35
C LYS A 134 -12.82 24.70 -15.15
N VAL A 135 -12.27 24.81 -13.94
CA VAL A 135 -13.07 24.95 -12.72
C VAL A 135 -13.44 26.43 -12.54
N LYS A 136 -14.71 26.71 -12.24
CA LYS A 136 -15.20 28.08 -12.03
C LYS A 136 -14.44 28.72 -10.86
N GLY A 137 -13.90 29.92 -11.08
CA GLY A 137 -13.13 30.65 -10.05
C GLY A 137 -11.65 30.26 -9.96
N GLN A 138 -11.17 29.27 -10.73
CA GLN A 138 -9.76 28.86 -10.72
C GLN A 138 -9.07 29.11 -12.06
N LYS A 139 -7.76 29.38 -12.01
CA LYS A 139 -6.92 29.42 -13.23
C LYS A 139 -6.91 28.03 -13.87
N ARG A 140 -6.99 27.99 -15.20
CA ARG A 140 -6.95 26.73 -15.93
C ARG A 140 -5.58 26.09 -15.77
N GLN A 141 -5.55 24.89 -15.22
CA GLN A 141 -4.33 24.11 -15.02
C GLN A 141 -3.74 23.68 -16.36
N ARG A 142 -2.42 23.57 -16.42
CA ARG A 142 -1.65 23.14 -17.59
C ARG A 142 -0.68 22.05 -17.16
N THR A 143 -0.39 21.14 -18.07
CA THR A 143 0.64 20.11 -17.94
C THR A 143 1.25 19.93 -19.31
N GLU A 144 2.50 19.49 -19.36
CA GLU A 144 3.13 19.07 -20.62
C GLU A 144 3.51 17.59 -20.53
N VAL A 145 3.29 16.86 -21.61
CA VAL A 145 3.65 15.45 -21.73
C VAL A 145 4.87 15.34 -22.64
N PHE A 146 5.92 14.71 -22.13
CA PHE A 146 7.14 14.40 -22.86
C PHE A 146 7.27 12.89 -22.98
N VAL A 147 7.57 12.42 -24.19
CA VAL A 147 7.76 10.99 -24.47
C VAL A 147 9.19 10.80 -24.94
N HIS A 148 9.93 9.95 -24.22
CA HIS A 148 11.35 9.70 -24.43
C HIS A 148 11.51 8.24 -24.79
N ASP A 149 12.05 7.95 -25.97
CA ASP A 149 12.54 6.61 -26.29
C ASP A 149 14.04 6.58 -26.03
N ILE A 150 14.44 5.84 -25.00
CA ILE A 150 15.85 5.67 -24.62
C ILE A 150 16.47 4.40 -25.22
N GLY A 151 15.73 3.66 -26.04
CA GLY A 151 16.19 2.47 -26.74
C GLY A 151 16.54 1.31 -25.80
N GLU A 152 17.66 0.65 -26.08
CA GLU A 152 18.15 -0.44 -25.24
C GLU A 152 18.77 0.10 -23.95
N ASN A 153 18.12 -0.19 -22.83
CA ASN A 153 18.59 0.18 -21.51
C ASN A 153 18.97 -1.09 -20.71
N PRO A 154 20.25 -1.27 -20.33
CA PRO A 154 20.70 -2.45 -19.60
C PRO A 154 20.12 -2.52 -18.17
N ASP A 155 19.84 -1.37 -17.57
CA ASP A 155 19.30 -1.25 -16.21
C ASP A 155 17.77 -1.28 -16.16
N LYS A 156 17.10 -1.50 -17.31
CA LYS A 156 15.65 -1.69 -17.43
C LYS A 156 14.87 -0.60 -16.65
N LYS A 157 13.90 -0.98 -15.81
CA LYS A 157 13.07 -0.05 -15.05
C LYS A 157 13.90 0.94 -14.21
N VAL A 158 14.96 0.49 -13.55
CA VAL A 158 15.85 1.35 -12.76
C VAL A 158 16.49 2.43 -13.63
N GLY A 159 17.04 2.06 -14.78
CA GLY A 159 17.62 3.04 -15.71
C GLY A 159 16.59 4.04 -16.25
N ALA A 160 15.36 3.58 -16.53
CA ALA A 160 14.29 4.46 -17.00
C ALA A 160 13.84 5.46 -15.93
N LEU A 161 13.70 5.01 -14.68
CA LEU A 161 13.38 5.88 -13.54
C LEU A 161 14.48 6.92 -13.30
N ASN A 162 15.75 6.52 -13.35
CA ASN A 162 16.89 7.42 -13.18
C ASN A 162 17.03 8.42 -14.32
N TYR A 163 16.74 8.02 -15.56
CA TYR A 163 16.66 8.94 -16.69
C TYR A 163 15.57 10.00 -16.45
N GLY A 164 14.36 9.57 -16.07
CA GLY A 164 13.27 10.48 -15.74
C GLY A 164 13.60 11.41 -14.56
N PHE A 165 14.25 10.89 -13.51
CA PHE A 165 14.66 11.69 -12.35
C PHE A 165 15.56 12.86 -12.73
N ASN A 166 16.48 12.65 -13.67
CA ASN A 166 17.38 13.70 -14.16
C ASN A 166 16.65 14.80 -14.93
N LEU A 167 15.46 14.53 -15.47
CA LEU A 167 14.66 15.53 -16.19
C LEU A 167 13.86 16.44 -15.26
N ILE A 168 13.58 16.01 -14.02
CA ILE A 168 12.64 16.69 -13.11
C ILE A 168 13.29 17.09 -11.77
N GLN A 169 14.62 17.30 -11.75
CA GLN A 169 15.36 17.57 -10.51
C GLN A 169 14.95 18.87 -9.79
N ASP A 170 14.37 19.81 -10.54
CA ASP A 170 13.84 21.10 -10.07
C ASP A 170 12.44 20.99 -9.47
N ALA A 171 11.75 19.85 -9.62
CA ALA A 171 10.48 19.59 -8.95
C ALA A 171 10.66 19.47 -7.42
N GLU A 172 9.58 19.71 -6.68
CA GLU A 172 9.56 19.50 -5.23
C GLU A 172 9.18 18.05 -4.89
N TYR A 173 8.33 17.46 -5.72
CA TYR A 173 7.92 16.07 -5.61
C TYR A 173 8.00 15.33 -6.94
N LEU A 174 8.36 14.06 -6.85
CA LEU A 174 8.39 13.11 -7.95
C LEU A 174 7.26 12.11 -7.75
N LEU A 175 6.40 11.92 -8.75
CA LEU A 175 5.37 10.89 -8.76
C LEU A 175 5.77 9.78 -9.75
N GLY A 176 6.11 8.60 -9.23
CA GLY A 176 6.35 7.41 -10.06
C GLY A 176 5.03 6.68 -10.32
N VAL A 177 4.76 6.35 -11.58
CA VAL A 177 3.56 5.61 -12.01
C VAL A 177 3.98 4.51 -12.98
N ASP A 178 3.60 3.27 -12.74
CA ASP A 178 3.87 2.18 -13.69
C ASP A 178 3.02 2.33 -14.97
N GLY A 179 3.54 1.87 -16.11
CA GLY A 179 2.88 1.97 -17.42
C GLY A 179 1.52 1.27 -17.55
N ASP A 180 1.14 0.46 -16.56
CA ASP A 180 -0.12 -0.26 -16.44
C ASP A 180 -1.03 0.26 -15.31
N THR A 181 -0.71 1.41 -14.71
CA THR A 181 -1.38 1.91 -13.50
C THR A 181 -2.21 3.16 -13.76
N VAL A 182 -3.53 3.03 -13.65
CA VAL A 182 -4.50 4.11 -13.86
C VAL A 182 -4.89 4.75 -12.52
N LEU A 183 -4.72 6.07 -12.41
CA LEU A 183 -5.00 6.81 -11.17
C LEU A 183 -6.49 7.19 -11.07
N ALA A 184 -7.05 7.12 -9.85
CA ALA A 184 -8.37 7.69 -9.59
C ALA A 184 -8.35 9.22 -9.83
N PRO A 185 -9.47 9.86 -10.23
CA PRO A 185 -9.48 11.26 -10.69
C PRO A 185 -8.91 12.31 -9.71
N ASN A 186 -8.85 12.01 -8.42
CA ASN A 186 -8.32 12.91 -7.39
C ASN A 186 -7.03 12.38 -6.73
N ALA A 187 -6.38 11.38 -7.31
CA ALA A 187 -5.24 10.73 -6.68
C ALA A 187 -4.06 11.69 -6.49
N VAL A 188 -3.69 12.47 -7.50
CA VAL A 188 -2.55 13.40 -7.41
C VAL A 188 -2.81 14.50 -6.36
N GLU A 189 -4.02 15.04 -6.33
CA GLU A 189 -4.47 16.00 -5.31
C GLU A 189 -4.36 15.41 -3.89
N LYS A 190 -4.81 14.16 -3.70
CA LYS A 190 -4.76 13.51 -2.39
C LYS A 190 -3.35 13.15 -1.95
N LEU A 191 -2.49 12.73 -2.88
CA LEU A 191 -1.09 12.47 -2.59
C LEU A 191 -0.34 13.74 -2.21
N GLU A 192 -0.55 14.84 -2.95
CA GLU A 192 0.00 16.16 -2.62
C GLU A 192 -0.44 16.62 -1.23
N GLN A 193 -1.74 16.64 -0.97
CA GLN A 193 -2.30 17.09 0.32
C GLN A 193 -1.66 16.36 1.50
N GLU A 194 -1.45 15.05 1.37
CA GLU A 194 -0.89 14.24 2.43
C GLU A 194 0.63 14.42 2.57
N ILE A 195 1.40 14.49 1.48
CA ILE A 195 2.87 14.62 1.57
C ILE A 195 3.28 16.02 2.03
N VAL A 196 2.56 17.06 1.63
CA VAL A 196 2.80 18.45 2.08
C VAL A 196 2.45 18.65 3.55
N SER A 197 1.48 17.88 4.08
CA SER A 197 1.00 18.04 5.46
C SER A 197 2.04 17.70 6.55
N ASP A 198 3.08 16.94 6.23
CA ASP A 198 4.12 16.54 7.17
C ASP A 198 5.47 16.42 6.46
N THR A 199 6.37 17.36 6.71
CA THR A 199 7.71 17.44 6.09
C THR A 199 8.62 16.26 6.43
N ARG A 200 8.26 15.43 7.40
CA ARG A 200 8.98 14.18 7.72
C ARG A 200 8.64 13.06 6.75
N ILE A 201 7.61 13.20 5.92
CA ILE A 201 7.24 12.18 4.94
C ILE A 201 8.17 12.26 3.73
N GLY A 202 8.96 11.20 3.52
CA GLY A 202 9.83 11.06 2.35
C GLY A 202 9.13 10.43 1.15
N GLY A 203 8.06 9.66 1.37
CA GLY A 203 7.22 9.16 0.29
C GLY A 203 5.88 8.55 0.73
N ILE A 204 4.90 8.60 -0.17
CA ILE A 204 3.54 8.08 0.03
C ILE A 204 3.13 7.22 -1.16
N SER A 205 2.68 6.00 -0.89
CA SER A 205 2.11 5.11 -1.91
C SER A 205 0.58 5.21 -1.92
N ALA A 206 -0.02 5.28 -3.10
CA ALA A 206 -1.47 5.22 -3.24
C ALA A 206 -2.02 3.86 -2.80
N ILE A 207 -3.30 3.80 -2.46
CA ILE A 207 -3.97 2.52 -2.23
C ILE A 207 -4.25 1.90 -3.59
N TYR A 208 -3.50 0.84 -3.93
CA TYR A 208 -3.67 0.16 -5.20
C TYR A 208 -4.65 -1.01 -5.13
N SER A 209 -5.48 -1.15 -6.16
CA SER A 209 -6.34 -2.31 -6.43
C SER A 209 -6.22 -2.70 -7.90
N ILE A 210 -7.12 -3.55 -8.41
CA ILE A 210 -7.18 -3.90 -9.83
C ILE A 210 -8.58 -3.58 -10.33
N ASP A 211 -8.70 -2.84 -11.42
CA ASP A 211 -9.98 -2.71 -12.10
C ASP A 211 -10.34 -4.04 -12.80
N ASP A 212 -11.52 -4.56 -12.47
CA ASP A 212 -11.99 -5.86 -12.96
C ASP A 212 -13.16 -5.76 -13.95
N THR A 213 -13.42 -4.55 -14.46
CA THR A 213 -14.46 -4.23 -15.45
C THR A 213 -14.18 -4.86 -16.81
N LEU A 214 -12.95 -4.74 -17.31
CA LEU A 214 -12.55 -5.22 -18.64
C LEU A 214 -12.11 -6.70 -18.67
N ILE A 215 -12.02 -7.35 -17.50
CA ILE A 215 -11.51 -8.72 -17.38
C ILE A 215 -12.55 -9.76 -17.82
N LYS A 216 -12.16 -10.57 -18.81
CA LYS A 216 -12.98 -11.63 -19.41
C LYS A 216 -12.50 -13.02 -19.01
N GLY A 217 -13.44 -13.97 -18.92
CA GLY A 217 -13.17 -15.38 -18.64
C GLY A 217 -13.22 -15.76 -17.15
N PRO A 218 -13.69 -16.97 -16.81
CA PRO A 218 -13.92 -17.38 -15.42
C PRO A 218 -12.62 -17.50 -14.61
N VAL A 219 -11.56 -18.04 -15.23
CA VAL A 219 -10.25 -18.20 -14.57
C VAL A 219 -9.63 -16.83 -14.28
N ALA A 220 -9.61 -15.92 -15.25
CA ALA A 220 -9.08 -14.57 -15.04
C ALA A 220 -9.84 -13.84 -13.93
N LYS A 221 -11.18 -13.89 -13.93
CA LYS A 221 -12.00 -13.29 -12.87
C LYS A 221 -11.71 -13.88 -11.49
N LEU A 222 -11.49 -15.19 -11.39
CA LEU A 222 -11.10 -15.84 -10.14
C LEU A 222 -9.72 -15.36 -9.65
N LEU A 223 -8.73 -15.31 -10.54
CA LEU A 223 -7.38 -14.86 -10.20
C LEU A 223 -7.36 -13.40 -9.77
N ILE A 224 -8.17 -12.55 -10.41
CA ILE A 224 -8.27 -11.12 -10.09
C ILE A 224 -8.97 -10.90 -8.75
N ALA A 225 -10.03 -11.66 -8.43
CA ALA A 225 -10.66 -11.61 -7.10
C ALA A 225 -9.66 -12.00 -5.98
N GLY A 226 -8.81 -13.00 -6.25
CA GLY A 226 -7.72 -13.39 -5.34
C GLY A 226 -6.67 -12.30 -5.16
N GLN A 227 -6.21 -11.69 -6.25
CA GLN A 227 -5.25 -10.58 -6.23
C GLN A 227 -5.81 -9.35 -5.49
N ARG A 228 -7.05 -8.95 -5.80
CA ARG A 228 -7.74 -7.86 -5.11
C ARG A 228 -7.88 -8.10 -3.62
N THR A 229 -8.22 -9.33 -3.21
CA THR A 229 -8.27 -9.73 -1.80
C THR A 229 -6.88 -9.65 -1.14
N GLN A 230 -5.83 -10.08 -1.83
CA GLN A 230 -4.44 -9.99 -1.36
C GLN A 230 -3.99 -8.53 -1.17
N PHE A 231 -4.27 -7.65 -2.14
CA PHE A 231 -3.98 -6.23 -2.04
C PHE A 231 -4.78 -5.55 -0.93
N ALA A 232 -6.08 -5.84 -0.82
CA ALA A 232 -6.91 -5.30 0.25
C ALA A 232 -6.39 -5.70 1.64
N ALA A 233 -6.01 -6.97 1.83
CA ALA A 233 -5.42 -7.45 3.08
C ALA A 233 -4.10 -6.73 3.40
N PHE A 234 -3.22 -6.57 2.41
CA PHE A 234 -1.94 -5.88 2.55
C PHE A 234 -2.14 -4.38 2.88
N ASN A 235 -2.97 -3.68 2.10
CA ASN A 235 -3.25 -2.26 2.31
C ASN A 235 -3.86 -2.02 3.69
N MET A 236 -4.84 -2.84 4.09
CA MET A 236 -5.51 -2.71 5.39
C MET A 236 -4.52 -2.95 6.54
N GLN A 237 -3.62 -3.92 6.39
CA GLN A 237 -2.60 -4.21 7.38
C GLN A 237 -1.64 -3.02 7.59
N ASN A 238 -1.24 -2.33 6.52
CA ASN A 238 -0.40 -1.13 6.59
C ASN A 238 -1.17 0.07 7.17
N MET A 239 -2.43 0.27 6.78
CA MET A 239 -3.31 1.31 7.34
C MET A 239 -3.42 1.22 8.86
N LEU A 240 -3.68 0.02 9.35
CA LEU A 240 -3.88 -0.26 10.78
C LEU A 240 -2.60 -0.12 11.62
N ARG A 241 -1.42 -0.05 10.99
CA ARG A 241 -0.13 0.16 11.65
C ARG A 241 0.35 1.61 11.49
N GLY A 242 -0.55 2.56 11.70
CA GLY A 242 -0.22 3.99 11.63
C GLY A 242 0.15 4.45 10.22
N ARG A 243 -0.45 3.80 9.21
CA ARG A 243 -0.16 4.02 7.78
C ARG A 243 1.32 3.84 7.43
N ASN A 244 2.10 3.15 8.27
CA ASN A 244 3.52 2.91 8.03
C ASN A 244 3.66 1.85 6.94
N MET A 245 4.18 2.25 5.80
CA MET A 245 4.38 1.37 4.66
C MET A 245 5.83 0.86 4.68
N ALA A 246 6.05 -0.44 4.84
CA ALA A 246 7.41 -0.99 4.86
C ALA A 246 8.14 -0.74 3.52
N VAL A 247 7.40 -0.88 2.42
CA VAL A 247 7.86 -0.75 1.05
C VAL A 247 6.80 0.03 0.29
N LEU A 248 7.15 1.22 -0.20
CA LEU A 248 6.33 1.98 -1.13
C LEU A 248 6.22 1.17 -2.43
N GLY A 249 5.00 1.02 -2.96
CA GLY A 249 4.80 0.30 -4.22
C GLY A 249 5.21 1.18 -5.40
N GLY A 250 6.02 0.65 -6.32
CA GLY A 250 6.42 1.36 -7.54
C GLY A 250 5.27 1.71 -8.48
N GLN A 251 4.10 1.09 -8.28
CA GLN A 251 2.94 1.30 -9.15
C GLN A 251 2.43 2.73 -9.14
N CYS A 252 2.36 3.34 -7.96
CA CYS A 252 1.94 4.73 -7.79
C CYS A 252 2.41 5.27 -6.44
N SER A 253 3.53 5.98 -6.45
CA SER A 253 4.11 6.59 -5.23
C SER A 253 4.67 7.98 -5.50
N ILE A 254 4.36 8.92 -4.61
CA ILE A 254 4.94 10.26 -4.58
C ILE A 254 6.11 10.30 -3.60
N PHE A 255 7.19 11.00 -3.97
CA PHE A 255 8.43 11.12 -3.20
C PHE A 255 8.82 12.58 -3.06
N SER A 256 9.35 12.94 -1.89
CA SER A 256 9.96 14.26 -1.68
C SER A 256 11.34 14.29 -2.33
N MET A 257 11.57 15.25 -3.22
CA MET A 257 12.90 15.44 -3.84
C MET A 257 13.97 15.78 -2.79
N LYS A 258 13.59 16.41 -1.69
CA LYS A 258 14.47 16.62 -0.53
C LYS A 258 14.89 15.29 0.11
N ALA A 259 13.95 14.37 0.31
CA ALA A 259 14.25 13.06 0.89
C ALA A 259 15.11 12.20 -0.05
N LEU A 260 14.81 12.21 -1.36
CA LEU A 260 15.62 11.49 -2.36
C LEU A 260 17.06 12.01 -2.39
N ARG A 261 17.28 13.34 -2.36
CA ARG A 261 18.62 13.92 -2.27
C ARG A 261 19.34 13.51 -0.98
N ALA A 262 18.66 13.47 0.16
CA ALA A 262 19.25 13.01 1.41
C ALA A 262 19.68 11.53 1.35
N VAL A 263 18.84 10.67 0.75
CA VAL A 263 19.17 9.26 0.49
C VAL A 263 20.42 9.12 -0.37
N MET A 264 20.50 9.88 -1.46
CA MET A 264 21.65 9.88 -2.37
C MET A 264 22.94 10.26 -1.65
N VAL A 265 22.91 11.29 -0.79
CA VAL A 265 24.07 11.72 0.01
C VAL A 265 24.47 10.65 1.02
N GLU A 266 23.54 10.12 1.81
CA GLU A 266 23.84 9.16 2.87
C GLU A 266 24.36 7.82 2.34
N ASN A 267 23.86 7.39 1.19
CA ASN A 267 24.24 6.11 0.58
C ASN A 267 25.35 6.26 -0.47
N HIS A 268 25.87 7.47 -0.70
CA HIS A 268 26.88 7.77 -1.72
C HIS A 268 26.46 7.35 -3.14
N GLN A 269 25.21 7.63 -3.50
CA GLN A 269 24.61 7.24 -4.78
C GLN A 269 24.38 8.45 -5.66
N GLN A 270 24.60 8.30 -6.97
CA GLN A 270 24.39 9.37 -7.96
C GLN A 270 22.92 9.55 -8.34
N THR A 271 22.11 8.53 -8.14
CA THR A 271 20.68 8.53 -8.46
C THR A 271 19.90 7.76 -7.37
N PRO A 272 18.59 7.99 -7.21
CA PRO A 272 17.84 7.37 -6.12
C PRO A 272 17.63 5.86 -6.27
N TRP A 273 17.53 5.35 -7.50
CA TRP A 273 17.34 3.92 -7.74
C TRP A 273 18.66 3.25 -8.13
N VAL A 274 19.00 2.15 -7.48
CA VAL A 274 20.19 1.35 -7.79
C VAL A 274 19.80 -0.07 -8.21
N ASN A 275 20.62 -0.69 -9.06
CA ASN A 275 20.39 -2.03 -9.61
C ASN A 275 20.88 -3.17 -8.69
N ASP A 276 21.32 -2.83 -7.47
CA ASP A 276 21.81 -3.78 -6.46
C ASP A 276 20.71 -4.72 -5.92
N SER A 277 19.43 -4.36 -6.12
CA SER A 277 18.28 -5.17 -5.70
C SER A 277 17.33 -5.42 -6.87
N GLU A 278 16.76 -6.63 -6.92
CA GLU A 278 15.70 -6.99 -7.89
C GLU A 278 14.37 -6.26 -7.63
N VAL A 279 14.24 -5.60 -6.47
CA VAL A 279 13.08 -4.77 -6.09
C VAL A 279 13.57 -3.41 -5.61
N GLU A 280 13.85 -2.56 -6.59
CA GLU A 280 14.36 -1.20 -6.45
C GLU A 280 13.55 -0.34 -5.48
N ASP A 281 12.21 -0.46 -5.52
CA ASP A 281 11.30 0.30 -4.68
C ASP A 281 11.44 -0.07 -3.19
N SER A 282 11.70 -1.36 -2.91
CA SER A 282 11.90 -1.85 -1.55
C SER A 282 13.17 -1.32 -0.95
N LEU A 283 14.25 -1.31 -1.75
CA LEU A 283 15.53 -0.76 -1.35
C LEU A 283 15.42 0.75 -1.07
N LEU A 284 14.88 1.51 -2.03
CA LEU A 284 14.68 2.95 -1.86
C LEU A 284 13.82 3.27 -0.62
N SER A 285 12.75 2.50 -0.38
CA SER A 285 11.90 2.66 0.81
C SER A 285 12.66 2.46 2.12
N LEU A 286 13.59 1.49 2.16
CA LEU A 286 14.45 1.31 3.32
C LEU A 286 15.42 2.47 3.49
N GLN A 287 16.05 2.92 2.41
CA GLN A 287 17.00 4.03 2.45
C GLN A 287 16.33 5.33 2.90
N ILE A 288 15.12 5.63 2.42
CA ILE A 288 14.32 6.77 2.87
C ILE A 288 14.11 6.71 4.40
N LYS A 289 13.81 5.52 4.94
CA LYS A 289 13.66 5.33 6.39
C LYS A 289 14.98 5.47 7.14
N SER A 290 16.06 4.93 6.60
CA SER A 290 17.40 5.05 7.19
C SER A 290 17.83 6.52 7.28
N ALA A 291 17.49 7.31 6.26
CA ALA A 291 17.68 8.76 6.23
C ALA A 291 16.74 9.56 7.16
N GLY A 292 15.98 8.88 8.02
CA GLY A 292 15.13 9.50 9.04
C GLY A 292 13.76 9.94 8.55
N TYR A 293 13.39 9.69 7.30
CA TYR A 293 12.08 10.03 6.76
C TYR A 293 11.04 8.93 6.96
N LEU A 294 9.76 9.31 6.89
CA LEU A 294 8.62 8.41 6.98
C LEU A 294 8.16 7.99 5.58
N THR A 295 7.85 6.70 5.43
CA THR A 295 7.12 6.19 4.26
C THR A 295 5.71 5.80 4.67
N LYS A 296 4.71 6.24 3.89
CA LYS A 296 3.31 6.08 4.23
C LYS A 296 2.49 5.43 3.12
N ILE A 297 1.36 4.83 3.48
CA ILE A 297 0.28 4.53 2.56
C ILE A 297 -0.78 5.64 2.65
N SER A 298 -1.29 6.09 1.50
CA SER A 298 -2.27 7.17 1.45
C SER A 298 -3.60 6.76 2.04
N ALA A 299 -4.27 7.59 2.82
CA ALA A 299 -5.59 7.24 3.33
C ALA A 299 -6.69 7.40 2.25
N GLN A 300 -6.41 8.19 1.20
CA GLN A 300 -7.43 8.67 0.27
C GLN A 300 -7.09 8.40 -1.20
N ALA A 301 -5.82 8.57 -1.60
CA ALA A 301 -5.40 8.37 -2.99
C ALA A 301 -5.49 6.90 -3.39
N ARG A 302 -5.95 6.65 -4.63
CA ARG A 302 -6.18 5.32 -5.18
C ARG A 302 -5.66 5.21 -6.60
N ALA A 303 -5.23 4.01 -6.95
CA ALA A 303 -4.83 3.65 -8.30
C ALA A 303 -5.26 2.20 -8.59
N ASP A 304 -5.53 1.90 -9.84
CA ASP A 304 -5.85 0.56 -10.31
C ASP A 304 -4.70 0.07 -11.20
N VAL A 305 -4.08 -1.04 -10.83
CA VAL A 305 -2.89 -1.61 -11.47
C VAL A 305 -3.27 -2.73 -12.42
N GLY A 306 -2.39 -3.03 -13.39
CA GLY A 306 -2.53 -4.16 -14.30
C GLY A 306 -2.66 -5.49 -13.56
N GLY A 307 -3.79 -6.17 -13.74
CA GLY A 307 -4.06 -7.45 -13.11
C GLY A 307 -3.54 -8.64 -13.91
N MET A 308 -2.95 -9.64 -13.25
CA MET A 308 -2.50 -10.84 -13.93
C MET A 308 -3.67 -11.79 -14.23
N THR A 309 -4.02 -11.94 -15.50
CA THR A 309 -5.21 -12.71 -15.94
C THR A 309 -4.97 -14.21 -16.14
N THR A 310 -3.70 -14.65 -16.13
CA THR A 310 -3.32 -16.04 -16.28
C THR A 310 -2.53 -16.54 -15.08
N VAL A 311 -2.61 -17.84 -14.78
CA VAL A 311 -1.82 -18.45 -13.69
C VAL A 311 -0.32 -18.26 -13.92
N ARG A 312 0.10 -18.31 -15.20
CA ARG A 312 1.49 -18.15 -15.60
C ARG A 312 2.01 -16.74 -15.32
N SER A 313 1.31 -15.71 -15.77
CA SER A 313 1.72 -14.32 -15.55
C SER A 313 1.68 -13.96 -14.06
N LEU A 314 0.66 -14.43 -13.34
CA LEU A 314 0.56 -14.27 -11.89
C LEU A 314 1.76 -14.90 -11.17
N ASP A 315 2.15 -16.10 -11.57
CA ASP A 315 3.29 -16.79 -10.98
C ASP A 315 4.61 -16.04 -11.20
N GLY A 316 4.86 -15.55 -12.42
CA GLY A 316 6.06 -14.75 -12.72
C GLY A 316 6.16 -13.50 -11.83
N GLN A 317 5.06 -12.75 -11.72
CA GLN A 317 4.98 -11.55 -10.88
C GLN A 317 5.14 -11.88 -9.39
N GLN A 318 4.42 -12.87 -8.87
CA GLN A 318 4.44 -13.21 -7.45
C GLN A 318 5.76 -13.83 -7.01
N VAL A 319 6.42 -14.65 -7.85
CA VAL A 319 7.76 -15.18 -7.55
C VAL A 319 8.78 -14.05 -7.49
N LYS A 320 8.74 -13.08 -8.40
CA LYS A 320 9.62 -11.89 -8.36
C LYS A 320 9.45 -11.10 -7.07
N TRP A 321 8.21 -10.79 -6.67
CA TRP A 321 7.93 -10.03 -5.45
C TRP A 321 8.37 -10.78 -4.18
N ASN A 322 8.09 -12.09 -4.10
CA ASN A 322 8.54 -12.90 -2.97
C ASN A 322 10.06 -13.02 -2.93
N TYR A 323 10.73 -13.24 -4.08
CA TYR A 323 12.18 -13.32 -4.16
C TYR A 323 12.83 -12.03 -3.67
N GLY A 324 12.38 -10.87 -4.16
CA GLY A 324 12.93 -9.59 -3.73
C GLY A 324 12.68 -9.27 -2.26
N ALA A 325 11.53 -9.69 -1.72
CA ALA A 325 11.29 -9.58 -0.28
C ALA A 325 12.25 -10.45 0.55
N ILE A 326 12.63 -11.64 0.07
CA ILE A 326 13.62 -12.51 0.71
C ILE A 326 15.02 -11.90 0.62
N ASP A 327 15.39 -11.43 -0.57
CA ASP A 327 16.69 -10.78 -0.84
C ASP A 327 16.91 -9.58 0.10
N LEU A 328 15.88 -8.75 0.29
CA LEU A 328 15.89 -7.61 1.21
C LEU A 328 16.12 -8.00 2.69
N MET A 329 15.65 -9.18 3.11
CA MET A 329 15.79 -9.66 4.49
C MET A 329 17.17 -10.25 4.79
N TRP A 330 17.96 -10.53 3.77
CA TRP A 330 19.24 -11.20 3.91
C TRP A 330 20.39 -10.18 3.90
N PRO A 331 21.46 -10.36 4.71
CA PRO A 331 22.62 -9.48 4.63
C PRO A 331 23.27 -9.61 3.26
N GLY A 332 23.47 -8.47 2.62
CA GLY A 332 23.68 -8.36 1.18
C GLY A 332 24.79 -9.26 0.63
N GLN A 333 24.51 -9.89 -0.51
CA GLN A 333 25.54 -10.37 -1.44
C GLN A 333 25.96 -9.27 -2.45
N ARG A 334 25.29 -8.11 -2.45
CA ARG A 334 25.52 -7.01 -3.40
C ARG A 334 25.30 -5.65 -2.71
N GLY A 335 26.39 -4.90 -2.52
CA GLY A 335 26.39 -3.52 -2.05
C GLY A 335 26.51 -3.33 -0.53
N ASP A 336 26.91 -2.11 -0.13
CA ASP A 336 27.01 -1.61 1.26
C ASP A 336 25.63 -1.41 1.92
N THR A 337 24.58 -1.90 1.25
CA THR A 337 23.23 -1.91 1.75
C THR A 337 23.16 -2.83 2.96
N LYS A 338 22.90 -2.25 4.13
CA LYS A 338 22.67 -2.98 5.39
C LYS A 338 21.36 -3.78 5.35
N GLY A 339 21.32 -4.83 4.53
CA GLY A 339 20.45 -5.98 4.79
C GLY A 339 20.85 -6.51 6.16
N GLN A 340 19.96 -6.41 7.13
CA GLN A 340 20.18 -7.00 8.44
C GLN A 340 18.97 -7.88 8.71
N PRO A 341 19.13 -9.21 8.88
CA PRO A 341 18.04 -10.12 9.24
C PRO A 341 17.18 -9.59 10.40
N PHE A 342 17.78 -8.79 11.28
CA PHE A 342 17.16 -8.26 12.48
C PHE A 342 16.85 -6.76 12.42
N HIS A 343 16.95 -6.11 11.25
CA HIS A 343 16.59 -4.71 11.11
C HIS A 343 15.15 -4.49 11.62
N PRO A 344 14.88 -3.50 12.49
CA PRO A 344 13.56 -3.30 13.07
C PRO A 344 12.44 -3.18 12.02
N ASN A 345 12.74 -2.55 10.88
CA ASN A 345 11.78 -2.36 9.78
C ASN A 345 11.49 -3.64 8.98
N LEU A 346 12.31 -4.69 9.12
CA LEU A 346 12.18 -5.97 8.40
C LEU A 346 11.45 -7.05 9.22
N ARG A 347 11.22 -6.84 10.53
CA ARG A 347 10.47 -7.76 11.39
C ARG A 347 9.08 -8.13 10.83
N LEU A 348 8.44 -7.17 10.16
CA LEU A 348 7.16 -7.42 9.52
C LEU A 348 7.27 -8.42 8.37
N ARG A 349 8.30 -8.30 7.53
CA ARG A 349 8.55 -9.22 6.41
C ARG A 349 8.87 -10.64 6.89
N TRP A 350 9.61 -10.75 7.98
CA TRP A 350 9.82 -12.05 8.65
C TRP A 350 8.52 -12.65 9.18
N ALA A 351 7.66 -11.85 9.82
CA ALA A 351 6.36 -12.32 10.29
C ALA A 351 5.44 -12.76 9.14
N GLU A 352 5.50 -12.11 7.98
CA GLU A 352 4.78 -12.49 6.76
C GLU A 352 5.29 -13.84 6.22
N ASN A 353 6.62 -14.01 6.12
CA ASN A 353 7.24 -15.25 5.63
C ASN A 353 6.98 -16.42 6.58
N PHE A 354 7.17 -16.22 7.88
CA PHE A 354 6.87 -17.23 8.89
C PHE A 354 5.38 -17.60 8.86
N GLY A 355 4.50 -16.59 8.78
CA GLY A 355 3.06 -16.81 8.67
C GLY A 355 2.69 -17.66 7.45
N MET A 356 3.32 -17.42 6.30
CA MET A 356 3.13 -18.22 5.09
C MET A 356 3.67 -19.65 5.25
N ALA A 357 4.87 -19.82 5.83
CA ALA A 357 5.44 -21.14 6.08
C ALA A 357 4.58 -21.98 7.04
N THR A 358 4.07 -21.39 8.13
CA THR A 358 3.14 -22.09 9.04
C THR A 358 1.81 -22.41 8.35
N ASN A 359 1.33 -21.54 7.45
CA ASN A 359 0.11 -21.76 6.68
C ASN A 359 0.24 -22.97 5.72
N ILE A 360 1.39 -23.11 5.06
CA ILE A 360 1.74 -24.25 4.22
C ILE A 360 1.88 -25.52 5.06
N PHE A 361 2.63 -25.45 6.16
CA PHE A 361 2.87 -26.57 7.07
C PHE A 361 1.55 -27.16 7.57
N THR A 362 0.66 -26.33 8.12
CA THR A 362 -0.63 -26.80 8.65
C THR A 362 -1.52 -27.43 7.59
N ARG A 363 -1.54 -26.90 6.36
CA ARG A 363 -2.30 -27.49 5.24
C ARG A 363 -1.76 -28.84 4.81
N ILE A 364 -0.45 -28.92 4.54
CA ILE A 364 0.18 -30.17 4.10
C ILE A 364 0.05 -31.22 5.20
N MET A 365 0.34 -30.85 6.45
CA MET A 365 0.23 -31.75 7.59
C MET A 365 -1.22 -32.23 7.81
N PHE A 366 -2.21 -31.34 7.69
CA PHE A 366 -3.62 -31.73 7.77
C PHE A 366 -4.00 -32.75 6.69
N VAL A 367 -3.66 -32.49 5.42
CA VAL A 367 -3.97 -33.41 4.31
C VAL A 367 -3.28 -34.75 4.51
N LEU A 368 -2.01 -34.76 4.90
CA LEU A 368 -1.25 -36.00 5.14
C LEU A 368 -1.83 -36.80 6.31
N LEU A 369 -2.10 -36.16 7.46
CA LEU A 369 -2.66 -36.85 8.62
C LEU A 369 -4.08 -37.33 8.38
N LEU A 370 -4.90 -36.57 7.66
CA LEU A 370 -6.24 -36.99 7.27
C LEU A 370 -6.19 -38.22 6.36
N ALA A 371 -5.38 -38.18 5.30
CA ALA A 371 -5.20 -39.32 4.39
C ALA A 371 -4.66 -40.56 5.11
N ALA A 372 -3.66 -40.39 5.98
CA ALA A 372 -3.10 -41.44 6.81
C ALA A 372 -4.14 -42.05 7.77
N SER A 373 -4.93 -41.21 8.45
CA SER A 373 -5.99 -41.65 9.37
C SER A 373 -7.09 -42.43 8.64
N LEU A 374 -7.49 -41.96 7.46
CA LEU A 374 -8.48 -42.65 6.62
C LEU A 374 -7.96 -44.00 6.13
N SER A 375 -6.68 -44.11 5.74
CA SER A 375 -6.12 -45.35 5.20
C SER A 375 -6.11 -46.55 6.17
N ILE A 376 -6.12 -46.29 7.48
CA ILE A 376 -6.15 -47.31 8.54
C ILE A 376 -7.49 -47.33 9.29
N ASN A 377 -8.51 -46.63 8.79
CA ASN A 377 -9.83 -46.47 9.42
C ASN A 377 -9.78 -45.89 10.85
N ALA A 378 -8.79 -45.06 11.17
CA ALA A 378 -8.64 -44.38 12.47
C ALA A 378 -9.28 -42.98 12.50
N PHE A 379 -10.00 -42.59 11.45
CA PHE A 379 -10.59 -41.26 11.35
C PHE A 379 -11.88 -41.15 12.17
N VAL A 380 -11.89 -40.18 13.09
CA VAL A 380 -13.09 -39.76 13.81
C VAL A 380 -13.24 -38.25 13.62
N PHE A 381 -14.34 -37.84 12.99
CA PHE A 381 -14.60 -36.42 12.75
C PHE A 381 -14.98 -35.71 14.04
N SER A 382 -14.32 -34.59 14.33
CA SER A 382 -14.72 -33.65 15.38
C SER A 382 -15.10 -32.30 14.77
N PRO A 383 -16.33 -31.79 15.02
CA PRO A 383 -16.78 -30.50 14.49
C PRO A 383 -15.89 -29.31 14.87
N ILE A 384 -15.04 -29.42 15.90
CA ILE A 384 -14.12 -28.36 16.32
C ILE A 384 -13.14 -27.94 15.21
N TRP A 385 -12.84 -28.85 14.28
CA TRP A 385 -11.98 -28.58 13.11
C TRP A 385 -12.63 -27.63 12.09
N LEU A 386 -13.93 -27.33 12.23
CA LEU A 386 -14.60 -26.30 11.42
C LEU A 386 -14.32 -24.88 11.91
N ILE A 387 -13.81 -24.69 13.14
CA ILE A 387 -13.55 -23.35 13.68
C ILE A 387 -12.50 -22.59 12.85
N PRO A 388 -11.30 -23.13 12.57
CA PRO A 388 -10.29 -22.40 11.78
C PRO A 388 -10.77 -21.96 10.39
N PRO A 389 -11.40 -22.80 9.54
CA PRO A 389 -11.89 -22.36 8.23
C PRO A 389 -13.04 -21.35 8.35
N VAL A 390 -13.95 -21.49 9.32
CA VAL A 390 -15.00 -20.49 9.56
C VAL A 390 -14.40 -19.14 9.92
N VAL A 391 -13.43 -19.09 10.83
CA VAL A 391 -12.74 -17.85 11.20
C VAL A 391 -12.00 -17.24 10.00
N ALA A 392 -11.35 -18.07 9.18
CA ALA A 392 -10.69 -17.61 7.96
C ALA A 392 -11.68 -17.01 6.95
N ILE A 393 -12.83 -17.65 6.74
CA ILE A 393 -13.92 -17.12 5.89
C ILE A 393 -14.41 -15.79 6.43
N LEU A 394 -14.71 -15.68 7.73
CA LEU A 394 -15.16 -14.43 8.35
C LEU A 394 -14.13 -13.31 8.18
N LEU A 395 -12.83 -13.62 8.29
CA LEU A 395 -11.76 -12.66 8.08
C LEU A 395 -11.68 -12.22 6.61
N ASN A 396 -11.79 -13.14 5.66
CA ASN A 396 -11.81 -12.82 4.23
C ASN A 396 -13.01 -11.96 3.87
N VAL A 397 -14.20 -12.29 4.38
CA VAL A 397 -15.42 -11.50 4.19
C VAL A 397 -15.20 -10.09 4.75
N ARG A 398 -14.66 -9.97 5.96
CA ARG A 398 -14.35 -8.67 6.56
C ARG A 398 -13.41 -7.83 5.69
N ILE A 399 -12.39 -8.45 5.07
CA ILE A 399 -11.49 -7.75 4.15
C ILE A 399 -12.24 -7.32 2.88
N ALA A 400 -13.05 -8.19 2.28
CA ALA A 400 -13.87 -7.84 1.11
C ALA A 400 -14.81 -6.66 1.40
N PHE A 401 -15.39 -6.60 2.60
CA PHE A 401 -16.23 -5.48 3.01
C PHE A 401 -15.46 -4.17 3.26
N SER A 402 -14.14 -4.23 3.45
CA SER A 402 -13.30 -3.03 3.59
C SER A 402 -12.88 -2.41 2.25
N MET A 403 -13.09 -3.12 1.14
CA MET A 403 -12.77 -2.64 -0.21
C MET A 403 -13.78 -1.58 -0.66
N LYS A 404 -13.29 -0.44 -1.18
CA LYS A 404 -14.12 0.68 -1.64
C LYS A 404 -14.94 0.29 -2.87
N ASN A 405 -14.29 -0.26 -3.89
CA ASN A 405 -14.91 -0.67 -5.16
C ASN A 405 -15.19 -2.18 -5.16
N ARG A 406 -15.74 -2.71 -4.05
CA ARG A 406 -16.07 -4.15 -3.94
C ARG A 406 -17.21 -4.53 -4.89
N ASN A 407 -17.18 -5.75 -5.40
CA ASN A 407 -18.27 -6.31 -6.17
C ASN A 407 -18.74 -7.67 -5.59
N ALA A 408 -19.80 -8.23 -6.19
CA ALA A 408 -20.37 -9.50 -5.73
C ALA A 408 -19.37 -10.67 -5.85
N ARG A 409 -18.44 -10.63 -6.81
CA ARG A 409 -17.41 -11.66 -6.99
C ARG A 409 -16.42 -11.66 -5.83
N ASP A 410 -16.00 -10.48 -5.37
CA ASP A 410 -15.10 -10.35 -4.20
C ASP A 410 -15.76 -10.98 -2.94
N VAL A 411 -17.05 -10.71 -2.73
CA VAL A 411 -17.80 -11.25 -1.58
C VAL A 411 -18.01 -12.76 -1.73
N LEU A 412 -18.37 -13.25 -2.91
CA LEU A 412 -18.55 -14.68 -3.16
C LEU A 412 -17.24 -15.44 -2.99
N PHE A 413 -16.13 -14.90 -3.52
CA PHE A 413 -14.77 -15.43 -3.36
C PHE A 413 -14.42 -15.59 -1.88
N ALA A 414 -14.74 -14.58 -1.06
CA ALA A 414 -14.47 -14.59 0.36
C ALA A 414 -15.40 -15.52 1.16
N ALA A 415 -16.70 -15.47 0.91
CA ALA A 415 -17.73 -16.15 1.70
C ALA A 415 -17.79 -17.66 1.45
N THR A 416 -17.52 -18.12 0.23
CA THR A 416 -17.56 -19.55 -0.11
C THR A 416 -16.34 -20.32 0.38
N GLY A 417 -15.24 -19.64 0.70
CA GLY A 417 -14.00 -20.23 1.23
C GLY A 417 -13.18 -21.03 0.22
N ILE A 418 -13.80 -21.86 -0.62
CA ILE A 418 -13.12 -22.73 -1.61
C ILE A 418 -12.26 -21.92 -2.60
N PRO A 419 -12.76 -20.84 -3.25
CA PRO A 419 -11.94 -20.02 -4.14
C PRO A 419 -10.71 -19.41 -3.44
N ALA A 420 -10.89 -18.94 -2.21
CA ALA A 420 -9.82 -18.38 -1.39
C ALA A 420 -8.77 -19.46 -1.02
N GLU A 421 -9.21 -20.70 -0.76
CA GLU A 421 -8.32 -21.81 -0.49
C GLU A 421 -7.53 -22.23 -1.72
N ILE A 422 -8.15 -22.34 -2.90
CA ILE A 422 -7.46 -22.59 -4.18
C ILE A 422 -6.39 -21.52 -4.42
N TYR A 423 -6.73 -20.25 -4.21
CA TYR A 423 -5.79 -19.16 -4.35
C TYR A 423 -4.65 -19.22 -3.32
N MET A 424 -4.90 -19.73 -2.11
CA MET A 424 -3.87 -19.95 -1.09
C MET A 424 -2.83 -20.99 -1.54
N TRP A 425 -3.26 -22.07 -2.19
CA TRP A 425 -2.33 -23.08 -2.76
C TRP A 425 -1.48 -22.50 -3.90
N LEU A 426 -2.04 -21.63 -4.74
CA LEU A 426 -1.24 -20.90 -5.74
C LEU A 426 -0.16 -20.05 -5.07
N ARG A 427 -0.54 -19.28 -4.04
CA ARG A 427 0.42 -18.49 -3.25
C ARG A 427 1.49 -19.35 -2.58
N ALA A 428 1.12 -20.53 -2.08
CA ALA A 428 2.07 -21.48 -1.50
C ALA A 428 3.10 -21.95 -2.54
N GLY A 429 2.65 -22.24 -3.76
CA GLY A 429 3.53 -22.57 -4.88
C GLY A 429 4.52 -21.44 -5.18
N HIS A 430 4.04 -20.20 -5.29
CA HIS A 430 4.90 -19.03 -5.54
C HIS A 430 5.94 -18.83 -4.43
N PHE A 431 5.52 -18.98 -3.16
CA PHE A 431 6.39 -18.87 -1.99
C PHE A 431 7.51 -19.90 -2.00
N VAL A 432 7.19 -21.19 -2.18
CA VAL A 432 8.18 -22.28 -2.22
C VAL A 432 9.17 -22.06 -3.37
N ARG A 433 8.69 -21.62 -4.54
CA ARG A 433 9.56 -21.32 -5.67
C ARG A 433 10.50 -20.15 -5.42
N ALA A 434 10.00 -19.08 -4.82
CA ALA A 434 10.84 -17.93 -4.50
C ALA A 434 11.97 -18.31 -3.52
N TRP A 435 11.66 -19.09 -2.48
CA TRP A 435 12.66 -19.62 -1.55
C TRP A 435 13.63 -20.60 -2.20
N ALA A 436 13.15 -21.53 -3.03
CA ALA A 436 14.01 -22.47 -3.74
C ALA A 436 14.97 -21.74 -4.70
N LYS A 437 14.48 -20.70 -5.38
CA LYS A 437 15.27 -19.84 -6.27
C LYS A 437 16.30 -19.01 -5.51
N PHE A 438 15.92 -18.45 -4.36
CA PHE A 438 16.84 -17.73 -3.49
C PHE A 438 17.96 -18.63 -2.96
N LEU A 439 17.61 -19.83 -2.47
CA LEU A 439 18.57 -20.77 -1.91
C LEU A 439 19.47 -21.41 -2.98
N SER A 440 19.02 -21.54 -4.23
CA SER A 440 19.82 -22.11 -5.31
C SER A 440 20.98 -21.20 -5.76
N ARG A 441 20.97 -19.91 -5.39
CA ARG A 441 21.99 -18.90 -5.76
C ARG A 441 22.25 -18.76 -7.27
N VAL A 442 21.41 -19.33 -8.12
CA VAL A 442 21.53 -19.18 -9.58
C VAL A 442 21.03 -17.79 -9.95
N LYS A 443 21.91 -16.96 -10.53
CA LYS A 443 21.52 -15.66 -11.08
C LYS A 443 20.58 -15.90 -12.26
N VAL A 444 19.28 -15.75 -12.02
CA VAL A 444 18.25 -15.83 -13.05
C VAL A 444 17.49 -14.53 -13.04
N ASP A 445 17.53 -13.83 -14.17
CA ASP A 445 16.81 -12.59 -14.43
C ASP A 445 15.29 -12.75 -14.22
N ASN A 446 14.78 -12.29 -13.08
CA ASN A 446 13.36 -12.43 -12.75
C ASN A 446 12.48 -11.58 -13.67
N TRP A 447 12.99 -10.45 -14.13
CA TRP A 447 12.28 -9.55 -15.03
C TRP A 447 12.06 -10.21 -16.39
N ALA A 448 13.08 -10.89 -16.92
CA ALA A 448 12.94 -11.63 -18.17
C ALA A 448 11.95 -12.81 -18.02
N GLU A 449 11.96 -13.52 -16.89
CA GLU A 449 11.02 -14.61 -16.64
C GLU A 449 9.56 -14.12 -16.48
N GLN A 450 9.35 -12.98 -15.80
CA GLN A 450 8.03 -12.36 -15.73
C GLN A 450 7.54 -11.94 -17.12
N ALA A 451 8.35 -11.22 -17.90
CA ALA A 451 7.97 -10.81 -19.25
C ALA A 451 7.70 -12.01 -20.19
N LYS A 452 8.45 -13.11 -20.04
CA LYS A 452 8.16 -14.38 -20.75
C LYS A 452 6.82 -14.97 -20.31
N ALA A 453 6.53 -14.94 -19.02
CA ALA A 453 5.31 -15.47 -18.44
C ALA A 453 4.06 -14.70 -18.91
N GLU A 454 4.15 -13.36 -18.96
CA GLU A 454 3.13 -12.46 -19.50
C GLU A 454 2.86 -12.71 -20.99
N ARG A 455 3.91 -12.96 -21.79
CA ARG A 455 3.78 -13.40 -23.20
C ARG A 455 3.26 -14.83 -23.38
N GLY A 456 2.92 -15.53 -22.31
CA GLY A 456 2.36 -16.88 -22.39
C GLY A 456 3.41 -17.99 -22.59
N SER A 457 4.69 -17.74 -22.32
CA SER A 457 5.78 -18.71 -22.43
C SER A 457 6.28 -19.20 -21.06
N GLY A 458 6.74 -20.45 -20.99
CA GLY A 458 7.25 -21.08 -19.77
C GLY A 458 6.24 -21.98 -19.05
N LYS A 459 6.78 -23.01 -18.36
CA LYS A 459 6.03 -24.03 -17.61
C LYS A 459 6.40 -24.08 -16.12
N ALA A 460 7.19 -23.12 -15.64
CA ALA A 460 7.75 -23.17 -14.30
C ALA A 460 6.68 -23.12 -13.18
N TYR A 461 5.50 -22.56 -13.47
CA TYR A 461 4.34 -22.56 -12.57
C TYR A 461 3.83 -23.98 -12.23
N LEU A 462 4.18 -25.00 -13.03
CA LEU A 462 3.82 -26.40 -12.77
C LEU A 462 4.80 -27.10 -11.83
N THR A 463 6.03 -26.58 -11.67
CA THR A 463 7.07 -27.24 -10.88
C THR A 463 6.64 -27.54 -9.43
N PRO A 464 5.96 -26.64 -8.69
CA PRO A 464 5.52 -26.93 -7.33
C PRO A 464 4.50 -28.06 -7.27
N LEU A 465 3.59 -28.12 -8.26
CA LEU A 465 2.58 -29.18 -8.32
C LEU A 465 3.22 -30.55 -8.59
N ILE A 466 4.22 -30.61 -9.48
CA ILE A 466 4.96 -31.83 -9.76
C ILE A 466 5.73 -32.29 -8.52
N VAL A 467 6.49 -31.39 -7.88
CA VAL A 467 7.25 -31.70 -6.67
C VAL A 467 6.34 -32.15 -5.53
N LEU A 468 5.20 -31.47 -5.35
CA LEU A 468 4.20 -31.84 -4.36
C LEU A 468 3.65 -33.25 -4.66
N GLY A 469 3.20 -33.50 -5.90
CA GLY A 469 2.67 -34.79 -6.31
C GLY A 469 3.65 -35.94 -6.10
N VAL A 470 4.91 -35.78 -6.52
CA VAL A 470 5.98 -36.78 -6.29
C VAL A 470 6.20 -36.99 -4.79
N SER A 471 6.23 -35.90 -3.99
CA SER A 471 6.40 -36.01 -2.54
C SER A 471 5.27 -36.80 -1.89
N PHE A 472 4.02 -36.54 -2.28
CA PHE A 472 2.86 -37.30 -1.79
C PHE A 472 2.90 -38.78 -2.20
N LEU A 473 3.35 -39.09 -3.42
CA LEU A 473 3.53 -40.48 -3.87
C LEU A 473 4.59 -41.21 -3.05
N VAL A 474 5.75 -40.59 -2.84
CA VAL A 474 6.83 -41.18 -2.04
C VAL A 474 6.37 -41.38 -0.59
N LEU A 475 5.78 -40.34 0.03
CA LEU A 475 5.27 -40.43 1.40
C LEU A 475 4.16 -41.48 1.55
N GLY A 476 3.25 -41.56 0.57
CA GLY A 476 2.21 -42.58 0.53
C GLY A 476 2.79 -43.99 0.43
N TYR A 477 3.74 -44.20 -0.49
CA TYR A 477 4.45 -45.48 -0.61
C TYR A 477 5.13 -45.86 0.69
N THR A 478 5.89 -44.94 1.29
CA THR A 478 6.55 -45.16 2.59
C THR A 478 5.53 -45.49 3.68
N TRP A 479 4.41 -44.76 3.76
CA TRP A 479 3.37 -44.96 4.75
C TRP A 479 2.84 -46.39 4.76
N PHE A 480 2.51 -46.94 3.60
CA PHE A 480 1.98 -48.31 3.48
C PHE A 480 3.03 -49.41 3.77
N HIS A 481 4.32 -49.08 3.80
CA HIS A 481 5.39 -50.01 4.19
C HIS A 481 5.75 -49.92 5.69
N LEU A 482 5.19 -48.97 6.42
CA LEU A 482 5.41 -48.85 7.86
C LEU A 482 4.55 -49.86 8.65
N PRO A 483 5.09 -50.48 9.71
CA PRO A 483 4.30 -51.23 10.67
C PRO A 483 3.16 -50.39 11.27
N ILE A 484 2.02 -51.03 11.55
CA ILE A 484 0.82 -50.38 12.11
C ILE A 484 1.10 -49.62 13.42
N LEU A 485 2.04 -50.12 14.23
CA LEU A 485 2.47 -49.47 15.47
C LEU A 485 3.12 -48.10 15.20
N ILE A 486 3.96 -48.00 14.17
CA ILE A 486 4.61 -46.74 13.77
C ILE A 486 3.59 -45.79 13.15
N GLN A 487 2.71 -46.30 12.28
CA GLN A 487 1.61 -45.51 11.71
C GLN A 487 0.75 -44.86 12.80
N THR A 488 0.32 -45.66 13.79
CA THR A 488 -0.49 -45.18 14.91
C THR A 488 0.27 -44.16 15.76
N SER A 489 1.56 -44.39 16.01
CA SER A 489 2.41 -43.46 16.77
C SER A 489 2.58 -42.11 16.05
N ILE A 490 2.75 -42.13 14.73
CA ILE A 490 2.83 -40.91 13.90
C ILE A 490 1.52 -40.12 14.00
N LEU A 491 0.36 -40.78 13.91
CA LEU A 491 -0.94 -40.10 14.05
C LEU A 491 -1.13 -39.55 15.46
N TRP A 492 -0.77 -40.33 16.48
CA TRP A 492 -0.89 -39.94 17.89
C TRP A 492 -0.08 -38.69 18.22
N LEU A 493 1.11 -38.52 17.64
CA LEU A 493 1.93 -37.31 17.82
C LEU A 493 1.53 -36.18 16.84
N GLY A 494 1.23 -36.54 15.60
CA GLY A 494 0.97 -35.59 14.52
C GLY A 494 -0.26 -34.72 14.77
N TRP A 495 -1.37 -35.33 15.18
CA TRP A 495 -2.61 -34.58 15.43
C TRP A 495 -2.47 -33.54 16.55
N PRO A 496 -1.89 -33.85 17.74
CA PRO A 496 -1.61 -32.84 18.77
C PRO A 496 -0.70 -31.70 18.31
N VAL A 497 0.36 -31.99 17.56
CA VAL A 497 1.25 -30.94 17.03
C VAL A 497 0.48 -30.02 16.08
N LEU A 498 -0.28 -30.59 15.13
CA LEU A 498 -1.11 -29.82 14.23
C LEU A 498 -2.16 -29.00 14.97
N TYR A 499 -2.80 -29.58 15.98
CA TYR A 499 -3.81 -28.96 16.82
C TYR A 499 -3.28 -27.70 17.53
N VAL A 500 -2.12 -27.79 18.18
CA VAL A 500 -1.49 -26.65 18.88
C VAL A 500 -1.16 -25.50 17.91
N VAL A 501 -0.55 -25.82 16.77
CA VAL A 501 -0.21 -24.81 15.76
C VAL A 501 -1.46 -24.16 15.19
N THR A 502 -2.51 -24.95 14.92
CA THR A 502 -3.78 -24.47 14.38
C THR A 502 -4.52 -23.57 15.36
N ILE A 503 -4.50 -23.89 16.67
CA ILE A 503 -5.06 -23.00 17.71
C ILE A 503 -4.33 -21.67 17.72
N ALA A 504 -2.99 -21.68 17.77
CA ALA A 504 -2.21 -20.46 17.79
C ALA A 504 -2.53 -19.57 16.58
N GLN A 505 -2.60 -20.15 15.38
CA GLN A 505 -3.00 -19.42 14.17
C GLN A 505 -4.43 -18.89 14.26
N THR A 506 -5.37 -19.68 14.78
CA THR A 506 -6.78 -19.29 14.92
C THR A 506 -6.94 -18.13 15.89
N VAL A 507 -6.21 -18.12 17.01
CA VAL A 507 -6.19 -16.99 17.97
C VAL A 507 -5.68 -15.71 17.29
N VAL A 508 -4.63 -15.80 16.48
CA VAL A 508 -4.13 -14.65 15.69
C VAL A 508 -5.18 -14.16 14.69
N MET A 509 -5.88 -15.08 14.01
CA MET A 509 -6.96 -14.72 13.07
C MET A 509 -8.14 -14.06 13.78
N ILE A 510 -8.58 -14.59 14.92
CA ILE A 510 -9.62 -14.00 15.77
C ILE A 510 -9.20 -12.60 16.23
N SER A 511 -7.97 -12.43 16.69
CA SER A 511 -7.43 -11.12 17.09
C SER A 511 -7.49 -10.12 15.92
N LYS A 512 -7.15 -10.55 14.70
CA LYS A 512 -7.29 -9.73 13.49
C LYS A 512 -8.75 -9.44 13.15
N LEU A 513 -9.65 -10.40 13.34
CA LEU A 513 -11.08 -10.29 13.06
C LEU A 513 -11.77 -9.23 13.94
N PHE A 514 -11.39 -9.11 15.21
CA PHE A 514 -11.98 -8.13 16.13
C PHE A 514 -11.21 -6.79 16.19
N ARG A 515 -10.03 -6.70 15.58
CA ARG A 515 -9.23 -5.47 15.55
C ARG A 515 -9.98 -4.33 14.87
N ARG A 516 -10.20 -3.19 15.55
CA ARG A 516 -10.94 -2.04 14.98
C ARG A 516 -10.26 -1.48 13.71
N GLN A 517 -11.02 -1.33 12.63
CA GLN A 517 -10.56 -0.80 11.33
C GLN A 517 -10.44 0.74 11.27
N ARG A 518 -10.84 1.45 12.34
CA ARG A 518 -10.72 2.92 12.47
C ARG A 518 -11.33 3.72 11.29
N GLY A 519 -12.35 3.17 10.63
CA GLY A 519 -13.00 3.79 9.48
C GLY A 519 -12.24 3.69 8.15
N TYR A 520 -11.06 3.06 8.13
CA TYR A 520 -10.29 2.89 6.90
C TYR A 520 -11.05 2.01 5.91
N LYS A 521 -11.02 2.44 4.65
CA LYS A 521 -11.41 1.64 3.49
C LYS A 521 -10.22 1.56 2.55
N VAL A 522 -9.99 0.39 1.98
CA VAL A 522 -8.92 0.14 1.00
C VAL A 522 -9.47 0.02 -0.40
#